data_AF-A0A383EXL2-F1
#
_entry.id   AF-A0A383EXL2-F1
#
_cell.length_a   1.000
_cell.length_b   1.000
_cell.length_c   1.000
_cell.angle_alpha   90.00
_cell.angle_beta   90.00
_cell.angle_gamma   90.00
#
_symmetry.space_group_name_H-M   'P 1'
#
loop_
_entity.id
_entity.type
_entity.pdbx_description
1 polymer ?
#
loop_
_entity_poly.entity_id
_entity_poly.type
_entity_poly.pdbx_seq_one_letter_code
_entity_poly.pdbx_strand_id
1 'polypeptide(L)'
;YMRTDSTTLAQVAVDAARDLVSSLYGNEFRPEDPRNYSAKVKNAQEAHEAIRPAGHPFEKPNVLEGSLSKDEYALWELIWKRTIASQMTDARKRRTTIVIEGGGATFKISGTRIEFEGFLRAYVEGSDDPNAELADKETLLPELSQDEEVDCRDLLSKEHVTKSPARYTEASLTRDLEAKGIGRPSTYASIIDTILRRDYVFKKGTALVPSWVAFAVTRLLEEYLTALV
;
A
#
# COMPACT_ATOMS: atom_id res chain seq x y z
N TYR A 1 -18.45 -8.67 -3.94
CA TYR A 1 -19.03 -7.38 -4.39
C TYR A 1 -17.96 -6.30 -4.19
N MET A 2 -17.75 -5.40 -5.15
CA MET A 2 -16.59 -4.50 -5.18
C MET A 2 -16.81 -3.13 -4.51
N ARG A 3 -18.04 -2.82 -4.08
CA ARG A 3 -18.35 -1.56 -3.38
C ARG A 3 -18.57 -1.88 -1.91
N THR A 4 -17.51 -1.76 -1.11
CA THR A 4 -17.53 -2.09 0.32
C THR A 4 -16.52 -1.23 1.06
N ASP A 5 -16.85 -0.80 2.26
CA ASP A 5 -15.95 -0.20 3.26
C ASP A 5 -15.56 -1.23 4.34
N SER A 6 -15.99 -2.49 4.19
CA SER A 6 -15.63 -3.59 5.08
C SER A 6 -14.29 -4.21 4.68
N THR A 7 -13.46 -4.48 5.67
CA THR A 7 -12.25 -5.32 5.54
C THR A 7 -12.47 -6.72 6.12
N THR A 8 -13.68 -7.02 6.59
CA THR A 8 -14.02 -8.28 7.25
C THR A 8 -14.08 -9.41 6.22
N LEU A 9 -13.52 -10.57 6.55
CA LEU A 9 -13.68 -11.80 5.78
C LEU A 9 -14.64 -12.75 6.51
N ALA A 10 -15.50 -13.44 5.77
CA ALA A 10 -16.28 -14.53 6.32
C ALA A 10 -15.37 -15.68 6.76
N GLN A 11 -15.79 -16.47 7.75
CA GLN A 11 -14.96 -17.57 8.29
C GLN A 11 -14.51 -18.55 7.19
N VAL A 12 -15.41 -18.91 6.27
CA VAL A 12 -15.10 -19.78 5.12
C VAL A 12 -14.00 -19.22 4.21
N ALA A 13 -13.88 -17.89 4.11
CA ALA A 13 -12.84 -17.22 3.35
C ALA A 13 -11.51 -17.17 4.11
N VAL A 14 -11.57 -16.98 5.43
CA VAL A 14 -10.42 -17.06 6.32
C VAL A 14 -9.80 -18.45 6.26
N ASP A 15 -10.61 -19.50 6.37
CA ASP A 15 -10.14 -20.88 6.34
C ASP A 15 -9.54 -21.23 4.97
N ALA A 16 -10.22 -20.88 3.87
CA ALA A 16 -9.71 -21.11 2.52
C ALA A 16 -8.38 -20.39 2.24
N ALA A 17 -8.22 -19.15 2.72
CA ALA A 17 -6.96 -18.43 2.61
C ALA A 17 -5.85 -19.11 3.43
N ARG A 18 -6.14 -19.52 4.67
CA ARG A 18 -5.17 -20.19 5.56
C ARG A 18 -4.69 -21.54 5.00
N ASP A 19 -5.58 -22.32 4.39
CA ASP A 19 -5.22 -23.58 3.73
C ASP A 19 -4.31 -23.34 2.52
N LEU A 20 -4.58 -22.28 1.74
CA LEU A 20 -3.69 -21.86 0.67
C LEU A 20 -2.34 -21.35 1.18
N VAL A 21 -2.30 -20.64 2.31
CA VAL A 21 -1.04 -20.22 2.93
C VAL A 21 -0.17 -21.44 3.26
N SER A 22 -0.73 -22.43 3.99
CA SER A 22 -0.02 -23.67 4.33
C SER A 22 0.45 -24.42 3.09
N SER A 23 -0.40 -24.56 2.06
CA SER A 23 -0.08 -25.36 0.88
C SER A 23 0.90 -24.71 -0.10
N LEU A 24 0.93 -23.38 -0.18
CA LEU A 24 1.78 -22.65 -1.13
C LEU A 24 3.07 -22.12 -0.50
N TYR A 25 3.05 -21.75 0.77
CA TYR A 25 4.18 -21.08 1.42
C TYR A 25 4.81 -21.87 2.56
N GLY A 26 4.08 -22.81 3.16
CA GLY A 26 4.50 -23.60 4.31
C GLY A 26 3.80 -23.18 5.61
N ASN A 27 3.86 -24.06 6.61
CA ASN A 27 3.15 -23.85 7.88
C ASN A 27 3.74 -22.70 8.71
N GLU A 28 5.01 -22.37 8.53
CA GLU A 28 5.68 -21.24 9.18
C GLU A 28 5.12 -19.87 8.73
N PHE A 29 4.53 -19.82 7.52
CA PHE A 29 3.86 -18.63 6.99
C PHE A 29 2.40 -18.51 7.43
N ARG A 30 1.86 -19.52 8.10
CA ARG A 30 0.50 -19.51 8.64
C ARG A 30 0.55 -19.20 10.14
N PRO A 31 -0.07 -18.12 10.62
CA PRO A 31 -0.17 -17.84 12.03
C PRO A 31 -1.08 -18.88 12.72
N GLU A 32 -0.77 -19.20 13.97
CA GLU A 32 -1.54 -20.17 14.78
C GLU A 32 -3.02 -19.80 14.78
N ASP A 33 -3.34 -18.58 15.19
CA ASP A 33 -4.70 -18.04 15.18
C ASP A 33 -5.09 -17.38 13.84
N PRO A 34 -6.37 -17.45 13.45
CA PRO A 34 -6.89 -16.71 12.31
C PRO A 34 -6.82 -15.19 12.54
N ARG A 35 -6.54 -14.42 11.48
CA ARG A 35 -6.47 -12.96 11.55
C ARG A 35 -7.81 -12.35 11.17
N ASN A 36 -8.41 -11.62 12.11
CA ASN A 36 -9.68 -10.93 11.90
C ASN A 36 -9.45 -9.41 11.75
N TYR A 37 -9.85 -8.86 10.61
CA TYR A 37 -9.75 -7.42 10.33
C TYR A 37 -11.15 -6.80 10.31
N SER A 38 -11.54 -6.16 11.42
CA SER A 38 -12.80 -5.42 11.47
C SER A 38 -12.52 -3.92 11.47
N ALA A 39 -13.17 -3.21 10.54
CA ALA A 39 -13.24 -1.76 10.54
C ALA A 39 -14.63 -1.32 11.01
N LYS A 40 -14.74 -0.11 11.60
CA LYS A 40 -16.05 0.50 11.86
C LYS A 40 -16.69 0.88 10.53
N VAL A 41 -17.52 -0.01 10.00
CA VAL A 41 -18.35 0.21 8.82
C VAL A 41 -19.38 1.29 9.14
N LYS A 42 -19.45 2.36 8.33
CA LYS A 42 -20.38 3.48 8.60
C LYS A 42 -21.85 3.10 8.34
N ASN A 43 -22.11 2.09 7.51
CA ASN A 43 -23.44 1.59 7.22
C ASN A 43 -23.45 0.05 7.04
N ALA A 44 -23.81 -0.68 8.10
CA ALA A 44 -23.72 -2.14 8.15
C ALA A 44 -24.66 -2.91 7.19
N GLN A 45 -25.60 -2.22 6.51
CA GLN A 45 -26.55 -2.84 5.59
C GLN A 45 -25.99 -3.11 4.18
N GLU A 46 -24.93 -2.40 3.75
CA GLU A 46 -24.40 -2.50 2.37
C GLU A 46 -23.02 -3.19 2.28
N ALA A 47 -22.33 -3.39 3.42
CA ALA A 47 -20.95 -3.87 3.45
C ALA A 47 -20.79 -5.04 4.43
N HIS A 48 -21.07 -6.26 3.93
CA HIS A 48 -20.95 -7.48 4.73
C HIS A 48 -19.54 -8.07 4.70
N GLU A 49 -18.74 -7.77 3.67
CA GLU A 49 -17.45 -8.43 3.46
C GLU A 49 -16.47 -7.59 2.64
N ALA A 50 -15.19 -7.88 2.78
CA ALA A 50 -14.10 -7.36 1.96
C ALA A 50 -14.21 -7.83 0.50
N ILE A 51 -13.51 -7.10 -0.38
CA ILE A 51 -13.26 -7.55 -1.75
C ILE A 51 -12.21 -8.67 -1.69
N ARG A 52 -12.60 -9.87 -2.10
CA ARG A 52 -11.78 -11.09 -2.10
C ARG A 52 -12.19 -12.02 -3.25
N PRO A 53 -11.41 -13.08 -3.55
CA PRO A 53 -11.84 -14.10 -4.50
C PRO A 53 -13.18 -14.73 -4.09
N ALA A 54 -14.00 -15.03 -5.09
CA ALA A 54 -15.26 -15.75 -4.91
C ALA A 54 -15.03 -17.26 -4.88
N GLY A 55 -16.02 -18.02 -4.40
CA GLY A 55 -15.97 -19.49 -4.33
C GLY A 55 -15.18 -20.05 -3.16
N HIS A 56 -15.40 -21.33 -2.86
CA HIS A 56 -14.66 -22.10 -1.86
C HIS A 56 -14.46 -23.54 -2.40
N PRO A 57 -13.22 -24.05 -2.49
CA PRO A 57 -11.96 -23.36 -2.22
C PRO A 57 -11.71 -22.20 -3.21
N PHE A 58 -10.80 -21.28 -2.87
CA PHE A 58 -10.39 -20.27 -3.85
C PHE A 58 -9.60 -20.92 -4.98
N GLU A 59 -9.91 -20.52 -6.21
CA GLU A 59 -9.13 -20.92 -7.37
C GLU A 59 -7.69 -20.43 -7.26
N LYS A 60 -6.75 -21.24 -7.75
CA LYS A 60 -5.35 -20.86 -7.85
C LYS A 60 -5.11 -20.01 -9.11
N PRO A 61 -4.16 -19.06 -9.10
CA PRO A 61 -3.94 -18.15 -10.23
C PRO A 61 -3.74 -18.84 -11.58
N ASN A 62 -2.99 -19.94 -11.60
CA ASN A 62 -2.72 -20.72 -12.81
C ASN A 62 -3.96 -21.32 -13.48
N VAL A 63 -5.09 -21.45 -12.77
CA VAL A 63 -6.35 -21.99 -13.34
C VAL A 63 -7.08 -20.93 -14.15
N LEU A 64 -6.93 -19.65 -13.79
CA LEU A 64 -7.62 -18.54 -14.44
C LEU A 64 -6.77 -17.87 -15.52
N GLU A 65 -5.48 -18.20 -15.58
CA GLU A 65 -4.55 -17.70 -16.58
C GLU A 65 -5.04 -18.08 -17.99
N GLY A 66 -5.35 -17.07 -18.82
CA GLY A 66 -5.88 -17.24 -20.17
C GLY A 66 -7.41 -17.32 -20.30
N SER A 67 -8.15 -17.37 -19.18
CA SER A 67 -9.63 -17.28 -19.20
C SER A 67 -10.16 -15.86 -19.01
N LEU A 68 -9.31 -14.96 -18.50
CA LEU A 68 -9.59 -13.54 -18.30
C LEU A 68 -8.75 -12.70 -19.27
N SER A 69 -9.20 -11.48 -19.56
CA SER A 69 -8.33 -10.48 -20.18
C SER A 69 -7.16 -10.15 -19.25
N LYS A 70 -6.10 -9.56 -19.81
CA LYS A 70 -4.89 -9.23 -19.05
C LYS A 70 -5.18 -8.34 -17.82
N ASP A 71 -6.02 -7.32 -17.99
CA ASP A 71 -6.32 -6.35 -16.92
C ASP A 71 -7.24 -6.97 -15.85
N GLU A 72 -8.20 -7.80 -16.27
CA GLU A 72 -9.05 -8.55 -15.34
C GLU A 72 -8.25 -9.54 -14.50
N TYR A 73 -7.33 -10.28 -15.13
CA TYR A 73 -6.45 -11.21 -14.44
C TYR A 73 -5.53 -10.47 -13.46
N ALA A 74 -4.90 -9.36 -13.88
CA ALA A 74 -4.03 -8.58 -13.01
C ALA A 74 -4.77 -8.05 -11.77
N LEU A 75 -5.98 -7.52 -11.95
CA LEU A 75 -6.80 -7.06 -10.82
C LEU A 75 -7.23 -8.22 -9.92
N TRP A 76 -7.65 -9.35 -10.51
CA TRP A 76 -8.02 -10.54 -9.75
C TRP A 76 -6.82 -11.08 -8.95
N GLU A 77 -5.64 -11.15 -9.55
CA GLU A 77 -4.42 -11.64 -8.93
C GLU A 77 -4.00 -10.72 -7.78
N LEU A 78 -4.11 -9.40 -7.94
CA LEU A 78 -3.89 -8.43 -6.87
C LEU A 78 -4.81 -8.67 -5.67
N ILE A 79 -6.11 -8.86 -5.93
CA ILE A 79 -7.12 -9.16 -4.89
C ILE A 79 -6.79 -10.49 -4.21
N TRP A 80 -6.42 -11.51 -4.99
CA TRP A 80 -6.04 -12.83 -4.49
C TRP A 80 -4.81 -12.74 -3.58
N LYS A 81 -3.71 -12.16 -4.05
CA LYS A 81 -2.45 -11.98 -3.28
C LYS A 81 -2.70 -11.22 -1.99
N ARG A 82 -3.48 -10.13 -2.02
CA ARG A 82 -3.83 -9.34 -0.84
C ARG A 82 -4.66 -10.14 0.16
N THR A 83 -5.61 -10.95 -0.30
CA THR A 83 -6.45 -11.81 0.55
C THR A 83 -5.61 -12.87 1.24
N ILE A 84 -4.75 -13.58 0.50
CA ILE A 84 -3.87 -14.61 1.06
C ILE A 84 -2.87 -14.01 2.06
N ALA A 85 -2.20 -12.91 1.69
CA ALA A 85 -1.27 -12.21 2.55
C ALA A 85 -1.90 -11.74 3.88
N SER A 86 -3.18 -11.39 3.88
CA SER A 86 -3.89 -10.97 5.10
C SER A 86 -3.91 -12.05 6.19
N GLN A 87 -3.82 -13.32 5.81
CA GLN A 87 -3.84 -14.47 6.71
C GLN A 87 -2.44 -15.08 6.93
N MET A 88 -1.37 -14.39 6.52
CA MET A 88 0.00 -14.86 6.71
C MET A 88 0.63 -14.30 8.00
N THR A 89 1.70 -14.96 8.46
CA THR A 89 2.53 -14.53 9.58
C THR A 89 3.19 -13.18 9.29
N ASP A 90 3.43 -12.38 10.34
CA ASP A 90 4.11 -11.09 10.19
C ASP A 90 5.53 -11.25 9.65
N ALA A 91 5.95 -10.26 8.86
CA ALA A 91 7.35 -10.12 8.49
C ALA A 91 8.18 -9.73 9.72
N ARG A 92 9.34 -10.35 9.90
CA ARG A 92 10.32 -9.96 10.93
C ARG A 92 11.51 -9.30 10.27
N LYS A 93 11.87 -8.11 10.77
CA LYS A 93 12.96 -7.29 10.24
C LYS A 93 13.86 -6.84 11.37
N ARG A 94 15.17 -6.88 11.13
CA ARG A 94 16.20 -6.32 12.01
C ARG A 94 16.65 -4.98 11.47
N ARG A 95 16.46 -3.92 12.26
CA ARG A 95 16.98 -2.59 11.94
C ARG A 95 18.25 -2.34 12.73
N THR A 96 19.36 -2.12 12.02
CA THR A 96 20.65 -1.76 12.63
C THR A 96 20.90 -0.27 12.42
N THR A 97 21.31 0.44 13.46
CA THR A 97 21.77 1.83 13.34
C THR A 97 23.19 1.91 13.84
N ILE A 98 24.09 2.37 12.99
CA ILE A 98 25.50 2.58 13.31
C ILE A 98 25.70 4.09 13.44
N VAL A 99 26.34 4.48 14.53
CA VAL A 99 26.76 5.86 14.80
C VAL A 99 28.29 5.84 14.84
N ILE A 100 28.91 6.71 14.05
CA ILE A 100 30.36 6.83 13.95
C ILE A 100 30.72 8.25 14.38
N GLU A 101 31.64 8.37 15.33
CA GLU A 101 32.18 9.65 15.79
C GLU A 101 33.60 9.84 15.27
N GLY A 102 33.91 11.03 14.75
CA GLY A 102 35.24 11.30 14.21
C GLY A 102 35.35 12.72 13.66
N GLY A 103 36.54 13.33 13.80
CA GLY A 103 36.79 14.68 13.27
C GLY A 103 35.87 15.78 13.82
N GLY A 104 35.32 15.59 15.03
CA GLY A 104 34.37 16.51 15.64
C GLY A 104 32.93 16.43 15.08
N ALA A 105 32.61 15.40 14.29
CA ALA A 105 31.28 15.18 13.72
C ALA A 105 30.73 13.80 14.10
N THR A 106 29.41 13.66 13.95
CA THR A 106 28.69 12.39 14.13
C THR A 106 28.05 11.98 12.80
N PHE A 107 28.40 10.79 12.33
CA PHE A 107 27.81 10.18 11.15
C PHE A 107 26.84 9.09 11.58
N LYS A 108 25.69 9.00 10.91
CA LYS A 108 24.66 8.01 11.22
C LYS A 108 24.24 7.30 9.96
N ILE A 109 24.20 5.97 10.02
CA ILE A 109 23.64 5.13 8.98
C ILE A 109 22.66 4.13 9.62
N SER A 110 21.57 3.87 8.92
CA SER A 110 20.60 2.86 9.33
C SER A 110 20.39 1.86 8.20
N GLY A 111 20.47 0.59 8.55
CA GLY A 111 20.23 -0.55 7.68
C GLY A 111 19.04 -1.36 8.16
N THR A 112 18.43 -2.11 7.25
CA THR A 112 17.34 -3.02 7.56
C THR A 112 17.59 -4.34 6.85
N ARG A 113 17.45 -5.44 7.57
CA ARG A 113 17.51 -6.81 7.06
C ARG A 113 16.18 -7.50 7.36
N ILE A 114 15.65 -8.26 6.42
CA ILE A 114 14.48 -9.12 6.59
C ILE A 114 14.97 -10.46 7.14
N GLU A 115 14.57 -10.79 8.36
CA GLU A 115 14.88 -12.09 8.98
C GLU A 115 13.84 -13.15 8.60
N PHE A 116 12.61 -12.71 8.34
CA PHE A 116 11.53 -13.55 7.87
C PHE A 116 10.53 -12.72 7.06
N GLU A 117 10.24 -13.14 5.83
CA GLU A 117 9.40 -12.37 4.91
C GLU A 117 7.93 -12.32 5.32
N GLY A 118 7.41 -13.38 5.95
CA GLY A 118 6.01 -13.48 6.31
C GLY A 118 5.08 -13.17 5.13
N PHE A 119 4.07 -12.34 5.35
CA PHE A 119 3.13 -11.91 4.33
C PHE A 119 3.76 -11.20 3.12
N LEU A 120 4.96 -10.63 3.25
CA LEU A 120 5.63 -9.92 2.15
C LEU A 120 5.97 -10.86 0.99
N ARG A 121 6.09 -12.16 1.26
CA ARG A 121 6.33 -13.19 0.24
C ARG A 121 5.17 -13.33 -0.75
N ALA A 122 3.94 -13.01 -0.33
CA ALA A 122 2.76 -13.05 -1.17
C ALA A 122 2.36 -11.68 -1.72
N TYR A 123 2.59 -10.61 -0.98
CA TYR A 123 2.12 -9.28 -1.35
C TYR A 123 3.02 -8.15 -0.84
N VAL A 124 3.38 -7.24 -1.74
CA VAL A 124 4.05 -5.98 -1.44
C VAL A 124 3.22 -4.83 -2.00
N GLU A 125 2.82 -3.87 -1.17
CA GLU A 125 2.00 -2.74 -1.62
C GLU A 125 2.76 -1.87 -2.62
N GLY A 126 2.15 -1.66 -3.80
CA GLY A 126 2.71 -0.82 -4.86
C GLY A 126 3.62 -1.54 -5.87
N SER A 127 3.76 -2.87 -5.81
CA SER A 127 4.55 -3.66 -6.77
C SER A 127 3.83 -4.91 -7.25
N ASP A 128 4.04 -5.25 -8.52
CA ASP A 128 3.56 -6.50 -9.15
C ASP A 128 4.55 -7.67 -8.98
N ASP A 129 5.82 -7.39 -8.64
CA ASP A 129 6.86 -8.37 -8.32
C ASP A 129 7.35 -8.21 -6.86
N PRO A 130 6.86 -9.06 -5.93
CA PRO A 130 7.29 -9.05 -4.53
C PRO A 130 8.78 -9.31 -4.33
N ASN A 131 9.41 -10.15 -5.15
CA ASN A 131 10.80 -10.58 -4.95
C ASN A 131 11.79 -9.47 -5.33
N ALA A 132 11.54 -8.78 -6.43
CA ALA A 132 12.35 -7.64 -6.86
C ALA A 132 12.36 -6.52 -5.80
N GLU A 133 11.22 -6.25 -5.17
CA GLU A 133 11.09 -5.20 -4.16
C GLU A 133 11.50 -5.62 -2.74
N LEU A 134 11.46 -6.91 -2.41
CA LEU A 134 12.03 -7.41 -1.15
C LEU A 134 13.53 -7.09 -1.08
N ALA A 135 14.24 -7.24 -2.19
CA ALA A 135 15.65 -6.88 -2.31
C ALA A 135 15.88 -5.36 -2.14
N ASP A 136 15.04 -4.52 -2.76
CA ASP A 136 15.13 -3.06 -2.63
C ASP A 136 14.77 -2.54 -1.21
N LYS A 137 14.15 -3.37 -0.37
CA LYS A 137 13.79 -3.05 1.02
C LYS A 137 14.85 -3.43 2.04
N GLU A 138 15.93 -4.09 1.61
CA GLU A 138 17.08 -4.35 2.46
C GLU A 138 18.16 -3.30 2.25
N THR A 139 18.71 -2.81 3.36
CA THR A 139 19.97 -2.06 3.36
C THR A 139 20.86 -2.80 4.33
N LEU A 140 21.67 -3.70 3.78
CA LEU A 140 22.56 -4.53 4.56
C LEU A 140 23.75 -3.69 5.04
N LEU A 141 24.03 -3.78 6.33
CA LEU A 141 25.20 -3.17 6.93
C LEU A 141 26.16 -4.27 7.38
N PRO A 142 27.48 -4.01 7.36
CA PRO A 142 28.43 -4.92 7.95
C PRO A 142 28.15 -5.09 9.45
N GLU A 143 28.54 -6.25 9.98
CA GLU A 143 28.57 -6.45 11.42
C GLU A 143 29.77 -5.69 11.98
N LEU A 144 29.52 -4.85 12.98
CA LEU A 144 30.52 -4.08 13.70
C LEU A 144 30.34 -4.30 15.20
N SER A 145 31.44 -4.22 15.93
CA SER A 145 31.45 -4.20 17.39
C SER A 145 31.43 -2.77 17.92
N GLN A 146 31.02 -2.60 19.18
CA GLN A 146 31.18 -1.31 19.86
C GLN A 146 32.67 -0.96 19.94
N ASP A 147 32.98 0.32 19.73
CA ASP A 147 34.34 0.89 19.77
C ASP A 147 35.30 0.33 18.71
N GLU A 148 34.76 -0.35 17.68
CA GLU A 148 35.55 -0.80 16.53
C GLU A 148 36.05 0.40 15.70
N GLU A 149 37.36 0.45 15.44
CA GLU A 149 37.96 1.49 14.60
C GLU A 149 37.60 1.28 13.13
N VAL A 150 37.22 2.36 12.44
CA VAL A 150 36.87 2.33 11.02
C VAL A 150 37.64 3.41 10.25
N ASP A 151 38.13 3.06 9.06
CA ASP A 151 38.86 3.98 8.19
C ASP A 151 37.91 4.82 7.33
N CYS A 152 38.08 6.14 7.36
CA CYS A 152 37.43 7.04 6.42
C CYS A 152 38.15 6.97 5.07
N ARG A 153 37.53 6.32 4.07
CA ARG A 153 38.08 6.24 2.71
C ARG A 153 37.82 7.49 1.88
N ASP A 154 36.58 7.98 1.93
CA ASP A 154 36.11 9.14 1.17
C ASP A 154 35.15 9.99 2.00
N LEU A 155 35.20 11.32 1.79
CA LEU A 155 34.26 12.27 2.36
C LEU A 155 33.57 13.06 1.24
N LEU A 156 32.28 12.80 1.03
CA LEU A 156 31.49 13.44 -0.03
C LEU A 156 30.49 14.42 0.57
N SER A 157 30.61 15.70 0.21
CA SER A 157 29.61 16.70 0.52
C SER A 157 28.38 16.50 -0.37
N LYS A 158 27.19 16.36 0.24
CA LYS A 158 25.92 16.24 -0.46
C LYS A 158 25.08 17.49 -0.21
N GLU A 159 24.78 18.20 -1.29
CA GLU A 159 23.81 19.28 -1.26
C GLU A 159 22.40 18.72 -1.48
N HIS A 160 21.45 19.19 -0.67
CA HIS A 160 20.05 18.84 -0.79
C HIS A 160 19.20 20.10 -0.86
N VAL A 161 18.21 20.10 -1.74
CA VAL A 161 17.21 21.17 -1.85
C VAL A 161 15.85 20.64 -1.41
N THR A 162 15.11 21.45 -0.66
CA THR A 162 13.74 21.12 -0.27
C THR A 162 12.84 21.03 -1.49
N LYS A 163 12.06 19.95 -1.59
CA LYS A 163 11.06 19.78 -2.65
C LYS A 163 9.71 20.28 -2.15
N SER A 164 8.93 20.88 -3.06
CA SER A 164 7.53 21.22 -2.79
C SER A 164 6.70 19.95 -2.52
N PRO A 165 5.57 20.07 -1.80
CA PRO A 165 4.65 18.96 -1.61
C PRO A 165 4.26 18.30 -2.95
N ALA A 166 4.20 16.97 -2.96
CA ALA A 166 3.78 16.23 -4.13
C ALA A 166 2.32 16.53 -4.47
N ARG A 167 2.01 16.59 -5.77
CA ARG A 167 0.61 16.66 -6.22
C ARG A 167 -0.11 15.35 -5.91
N TYR A 168 -1.43 15.42 -5.87
CA TYR A 168 -2.27 14.24 -5.77
C TYR A 168 -2.17 13.38 -7.03
N THR A 169 -2.22 12.06 -6.85
CA THR A 169 -2.62 11.08 -7.86
C THR A 169 -4.07 10.67 -7.56
N GLU A 170 -4.70 9.88 -8.42
CA GLU A 170 -6.04 9.34 -8.11
C GLU A 170 -6.05 8.52 -6.82
N ALA A 171 -4.98 7.74 -6.58
CA ALA A 171 -4.85 6.93 -5.38
C ALA A 171 -4.70 7.80 -4.12
N SER A 172 -3.83 8.81 -4.14
CA SER A 172 -3.65 9.68 -2.96
C SER A 172 -4.84 10.61 -2.73
N LEU A 173 -5.55 11.02 -3.79
CA LEU A 173 -6.80 11.77 -3.65
C LEU A 173 -7.91 10.91 -3.05
N THR A 174 -8.06 9.66 -3.52
CA THR A 174 -9.03 8.71 -2.95
C THR A 174 -8.77 8.49 -1.46
N ARG A 175 -7.50 8.30 -1.07
CA ARG A 175 -7.10 8.16 0.33
C ARG A 175 -7.45 9.40 1.16
N ASP A 176 -7.21 10.60 0.64
CA ASP A 176 -7.50 11.85 1.37
C ASP A 176 -9.01 12.10 1.47
N LEU A 177 -9.79 11.78 0.42
CA LEU A 177 -11.26 11.79 0.44
C LEU A 177 -11.80 10.86 1.53
N GLU A 178 -11.30 9.63 1.60
CA GLU A 178 -11.67 8.66 2.65
C GLU A 178 -11.32 9.17 4.05
N ALA A 179 -10.10 9.67 4.26
CA ALA A 179 -9.64 10.19 5.55
C ALA A 179 -10.48 11.38 6.02
N LYS A 180 -10.92 12.25 5.10
CA LYS A 180 -11.83 13.38 5.37
C LYS A 180 -13.29 12.96 5.47
N GLY A 181 -13.62 11.70 5.19
CA GLY A 181 -14.99 11.19 5.17
C GLY A 181 -15.86 11.70 4.02
N ILE A 182 -15.23 12.26 2.99
CA ILE A 182 -15.87 12.81 1.79
C ILE A 182 -15.95 11.70 0.74
N GLY A 183 -17.16 11.40 0.27
CA GLY A 183 -17.40 10.28 -0.64
C GLY A 183 -17.48 8.92 0.05
N ARG A 184 -17.71 7.88 -0.75
CA ARG A 184 -17.92 6.48 -0.35
C ARG A 184 -17.29 5.57 -1.41
N PRO A 185 -17.12 4.25 -1.17
CA PRO A 185 -16.65 3.31 -2.19
C PRO A 185 -17.43 3.38 -3.51
N SER A 186 -18.72 3.72 -3.47
CA SER A 186 -19.56 3.93 -4.65
C SER A 186 -19.31 5.24 -5.40
N THR A 187 -18.66 6.23 -4.79
CA THR A 187 -18.53 7.58 -5.34
C THR A 187 -17.10 8.00 -5.67
N TYR A 188 -16.05 7.39 -5.10
CA TYR A 188 -14.66 7.84 -5.30
C TYR A 188 -14.28 7.97 -6.78
N ALA A 189 -14.50 6.90 -7.57
CA ALA A 189 -14.24 6.90 -9.00
C ALA A 189 -15.07 7.97 -9.75
N SER A 190 -16.35 8.12 -9.39
CA SER A 190 -17.24 9.09 -10.03
C SER A 190 -16.88 10.56 -9.72
N ILE A 191 -16.36 10.84 -8.52
CA ILE A 191 -15.88 12.18 -8.14
C ILE A 191 -14.69 12.55 -9.02
N ILE A 192 -13.71 11.65 -9.11
CA ILE A 192 -12.49 11.84 -9.91
C ILE A 192 -12.84 11.99 -11.39
N ASP A 193 -13.67 11.10 -11.93
CA ASP A 193 -14.13 11.18 -13.32
C ASP A 193 -14.86 12.51 -13.59
N THR A 194 -15.71 12.96 -12.67
CA THR A 194 -16.47 14.20 -12.86
C THR A 194 -15.58 15.44 -12.89
N ILE A 195 -14.58 15.55 -12.01
CA ILE A 195 -13.68 16.72 -12.00
C ILE A 195 -12.72 16.72 -13.19
N LEU A 196 -12.36 15.54 -13.71
CA LEU A 196 -11.59 15.39 -14.95
C LEU A 196 -12.43 15.76 -16.17
N ARG A 197 -13.62 15.16 -16.31
CA ARG A 197 -14.52 15.37 -17.46
C ARG A 197 -15.04 16.79 -17.57
N ARG A 198 -15.11 17.54 -16.46
CA ARG A 198 -15.52 18.95 -16.43
C ARG A 198 -14.33 19.92 -16.51
N ASP A 199 -13.13 19.43 -16.80
CA ASP A 199 -11.91 20.22 -16.97
C ASP A 199 -11.52 21.09 -15.74
N TYR A 200 -12.00 20.72 -14.55
CA TYR A 200 -11.49 21.32 -13.30
C TYR A 200 -10.08 20.82 -13.00
N VAL A 201 -9.79 19.58 -13.36
CA VAL A 201 -8.49 18.95 -13.17
C VAL A 201 -8.10 18.24 -14.46
N PHE A 202 -6.81 18.19 -14.76
CA PHE A 202 -6.25 17.37 -15.83
C PHE A 202 -5.08 16.53 -15.33
N LYS A 203 -4.76 15.46 -16.05
CA LYS A 203 -3.63 14.58 -15.74
C LYS A 203 -2.35 15.09 -16.40
N LYS A 204 -1.28 15.24 -15.63
CA LYS A 204 0.10 15.43 -16.13
C LYS A 204 0.95 14.26 -15.64
N GLY A 205 1.10 13.24 -16.49
CA GLY A 205 1.54 11.92 -16.03
C GLY A 205 0.48 11.34 -15.07
N THR A 206 0.91 10.91 -13.88
CA THR A 206 -0.01 10.41 -12.83
C THR A 206 -0.55 11.51 -11.92
N ALA A 207 -0.01 12.73 -12.02
CA ALA A 207 -0.40 13.85 -11.16
C ALA A 207 -1.68 14.53 -11.65
N LEU A 208 -2.58 14.82 -10.72
CA LEU A 208 -3.77 15.64 -10.89
C LEU A 208 -3.40 17.11 -10.73
N VAL A 209 -3.66 17.92 -11.75
CA VAL A 209 -3.32 19.34 -11.80
C VAL A 209 -4.59 20.16 -11.99
N PRO A 210 -4.88 21.14 -11.11
CA PRO A 210 -6.04 22.01 -11.27
C PRO A 210 -5.86 22.93 -12.49
N SER A 211 -6.96 23.18 -13.19
CA SER A 211 -7.03 24.20 -14.23
C SER A 211 -7.26 25.60 -13.63
N TRP A 212 -7.09 26.65 -14.44
CA TRP A 212 -7.42 28.01 -14.01
C TRP A 212 -8.91 28.19 -13.67
N VAL A 213 -9.79 27.44 -14.33
CA VAL A 213 -11.22 27.43 -14.03
C VAL A 213 -11.48 26.87 -12.63
N ALA A 214 -10.76 25.82 -12.22
CA ALA A 214 -10.86 25.31 -10.85
C ALA A 214 -10.46 26.36 -9.81
N PHE A 215 -9.37 27.10 -10.03
CA PHE A 215 -9.01 28.19 -9.11
C PHE A 215 -10.10 29.26 -9.01
N ALA A 216 -10.70 29.67 -10.14
CA ALA A 216 -11.76 30.67 -10.14
C ALA A 216 -13.02 30.19 -9.41
N VAL A 217 -13.46 28.95 -9.67
CA VAL A 217 -14.65 28.37 -9.03
C VAL A 217 -14.40 28.12 -7.54
N THR A 218 -13.28 27.51 -7.17
CA THR A 218 -12.93 27.27 -5.76
C THR A 218 -12.90 28.58 -4.99
N ARG A 219 -12.23 29.61 -5.51
CA ARG A 219 -12.17 30.92 -4.86
C ARG A 219 -13.55 31.56 -4.68
N LEU A 220 -14.43 31.46 -5.67
CA LEU A 220 -15.80 31.96 -5.55
C LEU A 220 -16.56 31.24 -4.42
N LEU A 221 -16.41 29.92 -4.32
CA LEU A 221 -17.07 29.15 -3.26
C LEU A 221 -16.48 29.47 -1.88
N GLU A 222 -15.16 29.58 -1.77
CA GLU A 222 -14.46 29.94 -0.53
C GLU A 222 -14.77 31.37 -0.06
N GLU A 223 -14.99 32.33 -0.95
CA GLU A 223 -15.28 33.72 -0.57
C GLU A 223 -16.76 33.95 -0.24
N TYR A 224 -17.69 33.33 -0.97
CA TYR A 224 -19.12 33.67 -0.90
C TYR A 224 -20.03 32.54 -0.41
N LEU A 225 -19.57 31.28 -0.42
CA LEU A 225 -20.36 30.08 -0.12
C LEU A 225 -19.61 29.11 0.80
N THR A 226 -18.88 29.64 1.80
CA THR A 226 -17.98 28.89 2.71
C THR A 226 -18.60 27.66 3.36
N ALA A 227 -19.90 27.68 3.66
CA ALA A 227 -20.58 26.53 4.27
C ALA A 227 -20.72 25.30 3.34
N LEU A 228 -20.45 25.45 2.04
CA LEU A 228 -20.61 24.40 1.02
C LEU A 228 -19.30 23.71 0.62
N VAL A 229 -18.13 24.21 1.04
CA VAL A 229 -16.80 23.73 0.60
C VAL A 229 -15.84 23.45 1.75
#